data_AF-A0A259PGG1-F1
#
_entry.id   AF-A0A259PGG1-F1
#
_cell.length_a   1.000
_cell.length_b   1.000
_cell.length_c   1.000
_cell.angle_alpha   90.00
_cell.angle_beta   90.00
_cell.angle_gamma   90.00
#
_symmetry.space_group_name_H-M   'P 1'
#
loop_
_entity.id
_entity.type
_entity.pdbx_description
1 polymer ?
#
loop_
_entity_poly.entity_id
_entity_poly.type
_entity_poly.pdbx_seq_one_letter_code
_entity_poly.pdbx_strand_id
1 'polypeptide(L)'
;MRNNQPVTQQEYVLKHDDFIVSKTDLKGRITFVNRTFVEISGFSEAELLGAPHNIVRHPDMPVEAYEDLWRTLKAGKAWQGMVKNRCKNGDFYWVMANANPI
;
A
#
# COMPACT_ATOMS: atom_id res chain seq x y z
N MET A 1 -8.25 10.62 8.95
CA MET A 1 -7.24 9.57 8.70
C MET A 1 -7.88 8.21 8.92
N ARG A 2 -7.63 7.24 8.04
CA ARG A 2 -8.19 5.88 8.18
C ARG A 2 -7.33 5.11 9.19
N ASN A 3 -7.91 4.77 10.34
CA ASN A 3 -7.26 3.93 11.35
C ASN A 3 -7.62 2.47 11.05
N ASN A 4 -6.70 1.73 10.43
CA ASN A 4 -6.91 0.32 10.15
C ASN A 4 -6.43 -0.50 11.36
N GLN A 5 -7.37 -0.92 12.20
CA GLN A 5 -7.17 -1.88 13.29
C GLN A 5 -7.77 -3.24 12.93
N PRO A 6 -7.31 -4.35 13.52
CA PRO A 6 -6.22 -4.44 14.51
C PRO A 6 -4.84 -4.26 13.87
N VAL A 7 -3.83 -3.95 14.69
CA VAL A 7 -2.40 -4.08 14.35
C VAL A 7 -1.71 -5.01 15.33
N THR A 8 -0.81 -5.86 14.84
CA THR A 8 0.10 -6.68 15.63
C THR A 8 1.51 -6.08 15.54
N GLN A 9 2.46 -6.63 16.31
CA GLN A 9 3.88 -6.30 16.19
C GLN A 9 4.64 -7.36 15.37
N GLN A 10 3.92 -8.22 14.65
CA GLN A 10 4.52 -9.26 13.83
C GLN A 10 4.79 -8.75 12.42
N GLU A 11 6.05 -8.83 12.00
CA GLU A 11 6.46 -8.51 10.65
C GLU A 11 6.30 -9.73 9.74
N TYR A 12 5.61 -9.54 8.62
CA TYR A 12 5.74 -10.39 7.45
C TYR A 12 6.96 -9.91 6.65
N VAL A 13 8.03 -10.70 6.69
CA VAL A 13 9.26 -10.40 5.94
C VAL A 13 9.07 -10.84 4.50
N LEU A 14 9.17 -9.88 3.57
CA LEU A 14 9.11 -10.14 2.14
C LEU A 14 10.26 -11.03 1.69
N LYS A 15 9.97 -11.96 0.78
CA LYS A 15 10.99 -12.75 0.10
C LYS A 15 11.68 -11.91 -0.96
N HIS A 16 12.86 -12.34 -1.39
CA HIS A 16 13.66 -11.61 -2.39
C HIS A 16 12.94 -11.46 -3.74
N ASP A 17 12.08 -12.42 -4.07
CA ASP A 17 11.29 -12.51 -5.31
C ASP A 17 9.85 -11.97 -5.17
N ASP A 18 9.49 -11.41 -4.00
CA ASP A 18 8.18 -10.81 -3.80
C ASP A 18 8.12 -9.42 -4.44
N PHE A 19 7.38 -9.31 -5.55
CA PHE A 19 7.08 -8.03 -6.19
C PHE A 19 5.62 -7.66 -5.93
N ILE A 20 5.40 -6.60 -5.16
CA ILE A 20 4.05 -6.08 -4.90
C ILE A 20 3.70 -5.03 -5.95
N VAL A 21 2.64 -5.27 -6.72
CA VAL A 21 2.19 -4.36 -7.77
C VAL A 21 0.73 -4.02 -7.58
N SER A 22 0.42 -2.73 -7.69
CA SER A 22 -0.95 -2.23 -7.75
C SER A 22 -1.04 -1.03 -8.68
N LYS A 23 -2.21 -0.83 -9.29
CA LYS A 23 -2.55 0.36 -10.06
C LYS A 23 -3.76 1.02 -9.42
N THR A 24 -3.80 2.35 -9.46
CA THR A 24 -4.95 3.12 -8.99
C THR A 24 -5.48 4.05 -10.07
N ASP A 25 -6.74 4.45 -9.94
CA ASP A 25 -7.28 5.61 -10.65
C ASP A 25 -6.77 6.93 -10.03
N LEU A 26 -7.11 8.07 -10.64
CA LEU A 26 -6.71 9.39 -10.15
C LEU A 26 -7.32 9.76 -8.79
N LYS A 27 -8.29 8.98 -8.30
CA LYS A 27 -8.90 9.12 -6.96
C LYS A 27 -8.27 8.18 -5.93
N GLY A 28 -7.23 7.42 -6.32
CA GLY A 28 -6.53 6.47 -5.46
C GLY A 28 -7.29 5.17 -5.20
N ARG A 29 -8.29 4.84 -6.02
CA ARG A 29 -8.99 3.55 -5.97
C ARG A 29 -8.20 2.53 -6.77
N ILE A 30 -8.00 1.35 -6.19
CA ILE A 30 -7.27 0.26 -6.81
C ILE A 30 -8.05 -0.24 -8.03
N THR A 31 -7.38 -0.32 -9.18
CA THR A 31 -7.93 -0.88 -10.43
C THR A 31 -7.26 -2.19 -10.83
N PHE A 32 -6.13 -2.53 -10.20
CA PHE A 32 -5.39 -3.76 -10.44
C PHE A 32 -4.50 -4.06 -9.23
N VAL A 33 -4.36 -5.34 -8.91
CA VAL A 33 -3.37 -5.87 -7.97
C VAL A 33 -2.81 -7.17 -8.55
N ASN A 34 -1.54 -7.47 -8.27
CA ASN A 34 -1.01 -8.78 -8.60
C ASN A 34 -1.24 -9.79 -7.48
N ARG A 35 -1.00 -11.08 -7.79
CA ARG A 35 -1.16 -12.19 -6.87
C ARG A 35 -0.35 -12.04 -5.57
N THR A 36 0.90 -11.59 -5.68
CA THR A 36 1.77 -11.37 -4.52
C THR A 36 1.17 -10.36 -3.53
N PHE A 37 0.54 -9.29 -4.02
CA PHE A 37 -0.14 -8.34 -3.15
C PHE A 37 -1.33 -8.97 -2.41
N VAL A 38 -2.14 -9.77 -3.11
CA VAL A 38 -3.27 -10.51 -2.51
C VAL A 38 -2.76 -11.45 -1.39
N GLU A 39 -1.72 -12.24 -1.68
CA GLU A 39 -1.16 -13.22 -0.75
C GLU A 39 -0.56 -12.57 0.51
N ILE A 40 0.26 -11.53 0.34
CA ILE A 40 0.94 -10.86 1.46
C ILE A 40 -0.05 -10.06 2.31
N SER A 41 -0.92 -9.29 1.65
CA SER A 41 -1.84 -8.42 2.38
C SER A 41 -2.96 -9.20 3.08
N GLY A 42 -3.24 -10.43 2.66
CA GLY A 42 -4.33 -11.26 3.18
C GLY A 42 -5.74 -10.77 2.82
N PHE A 43 -5.85 -9.75 1.97
CA PHE A 43 -7.12 -9.33 1.38
C PHE A 43 -7.38 -10.11 0.11
N SER A 44 -8.63 -10.49 -0.12
CA SER A 44 -9.03 -11.03 -1.42
C SER A 44 -8.97 -9.94 -2.50
N GLU A 45 -8.76 -10.34 -3.75
CA GLU A 45 -8.79 -9.42 -4.88
C GLU A 45 -10.11 -8.62 -4.94
N ALA A 46 -11.24 -9.27 -4.65
CA ALA A 46 -12.55 -8.63 -4.59
C ALA A 46 -12.67 -7.53 -3.51
N GLU A 47 -11.94 -7.68 -2.39
CA GLU A 47 -11.87 -6.64 -1.35
C GLU A 47 -10.94 -5.48 -1.73
N LEU A 48 -9.94 -5.75 -2.57
CA LEU A 48 -8.95 -4.77 -3.01
C LEU A 48 -9.46 -3.95 -4.19
N LEU A 49 -10.06 -4.57 -5.21
CA LEU A 49 -10.52 -3.88 -6.41
C LEU A 49 -11.62 -2.86 -6.07
N GLY A 50 -11.42 -1.62 -6.53
CA GLY A 50 -12.29 -0.48 -6.26
C GLY A 50 -12.11 0.15 -4.87
N ALA A 51 -11.40 -0.50 -3.94
CA ALA A 51 -11.11 0.05 -2.63
C ALA A 51 -10.05 1.17 -2.72
N PRO A 52 -10.08 2.17 -1.83
CA PRO A 52 -8.99 3.13 -1.74
C PRO A 52 -7.71 2.42 -1.28
N HIS A 53 -6.58 2.75 -1.91
CA HIS A 53 -5.28 2.08 -1.68
C HIS A 53 -4.84 2.09 -0.21
N ASN A 54 -5.30 3.08 0.56
CA ASN A 54 -5.07 3.17 2.01
C ASN A 54 -5.73 2.05 2.85
N ILE A 55 -6.40 1.06 2.25
CA ILE A 55 -6.89 -0.14 2.95
C ILE A 55 -5.77 -0.93 3.66
N VAL A 56 -4.56 -0.90 3.09
CA VAL A 56 -3.35 -1.51 3.68
C VAL A 56 -2.49 -0.52 4.46
N ARG A 57 -2.94 0.73 4.66
CA ARG A 57 -2.18 1.71 5.44
C ARG A 57 -1.98 1.22 6.88
N HIS A 58 -0.74 1.25 7.35
CA HIS A 58 -0.43 1.08 8.76
C HIS A 58 -0.65 2.40 9.53
N PRO A 59 -1.25 2.38 10.75
CA PRO A 59 -1.43 3.56 11.59
C PRO A 59 -0.14 4.34 11.90
N ASP A 60 0.97 3.64 12.09
CA ASP A 60 2.31 4.25 12.30
C ASP A 60 2.82 5.08 11.13
N MET A 61 2.24 4.96 9.93
CA MET A 61 2.72 5.76 8.79
C MET A 61 2.30 7.23 8.95
N PRO A 62 3.29 8.17 8.98
CA PRO A 62 3.03 9.59 9.10
C PRO A 62 2.16 10.09 7.95
N VAL A 63 1.31 11.09 8.22
CA VAL A 63 0.44 11.68 7.20
C VAL A 63 1.26 12.38 6.11
N GLU A 64 2.36 12.97 6.53
CA GLU A 64 3.32 13.73 5.74
C GLU A 64 3.91 12.88 4.61
N ALA A 65 4.14 11.58 4.83
CA ALA A 65 4.62 10.67 3.78
C ALA A 65 3.60 10.52 2.64
N TYR A 66 2.29 10.49 2.96
CA TYR A 66 1.25 10.42 1.95
C TYR A 66 1.01 11.77 1.27
N GLU A 67 1.14 12.87 2.00
CA GLU A 67 1.09 14.20 1.41
C GLU A 67 2.21 14.39 0.39
N ASP A 68 3.43 13.94 0.72
CA ASP A 68 4.58 13.96 -0.18
C ASP A 68 4.37 13.08 -1.42
N LEU A 69 3.86 11.85 -1.24
CA LEU A 69 3.46 10.96 -2.34
C LEU A 69 2.50 11.67 -3.31
N TRP A 70 1.38 12.19 -2.80
CA TRP A 70 0.35 12.79 -3.65
C TRP A 70 0.83 14.08 -4.30
N ARG A 71 1.59 14.92 -3.59
CA ARG A 71 2.19 16.12 -4.14
C ARG A 71 3.12 15.78 -5.31
N THR A 72 3.95 14.76 -5.15
CA THR A 72 4.92 14.31 -6.17
C THR A 72 4.23 13.75 -7.40
N LEU A 73 3.25 12.85 -7.21
CA LEU A 73 2.48 12.26 -8.31
C LEU A 73 1.67 13.31 -9.08
N LYS A 74 1.03 14.26 -8.38
CA LYS A 74 0.29 15.37 -9.02
C LYS A 74 1.19 16.31 -9.81
N ALA A 75 2.48 16.38 -9.47
CA ALA A 75 3.48 17.12 -10.24
C ALA A 75 4.00 16.34 -11.46
N GLY A 76 3.44 15.16 -11.77
CA GLY A 76 3.88 14.31 -12.88
C GLY A 76 5.23 13.64 -12.64
N LYS A 77 5.68 13.55 -11.39
CA LYS A 77 6.99 12.98 -11.02
C LYS A 77 6.82 11.61 -10.38
N ALA A 78 7.81 10.76 -10.57
CA ALA A 78 7.95 9.51 -9.83
C ALA A 78 8.20 9.81 -8.34
N TRP A 79 7.60 9.02 -7.47
CA TRP A 79 7.81 9.06 -6.03
C TRP A 79 8.44 7.74 -5.55
N GLN A 80 9.36 7.85 -4.59
CA GLN A 80 9.96 6.71 -3.91
C GLN A 80 9.98 6.96 -2.39
N GLY A 81 9.65 5.93 -1.60
CA GLY A 81 9.72 6.03 -0.16
C GLY A 81 9.47 4.71 0.56
N MET A 82 9.96 4.62 1.79
CA MET A 82 9.71 3.47 2.66
C MET A 82 8.28 3.55 3.21
N VAL A 83 7.51 2.47 3.08
CA VAL A 83 6.11 2.40 3.54
C VAL A 83 5.91 1.15 4.38
N LYS A 84 5.40 1.35 5.60
CA LYS A 84 4.83 0.29 6.44
C LYS A 84 3.38 0.07 6.03
N ASN A 85 3.08 -1.14 5.56
CA ASN A 85 1.73 -1.56 5.26
C ASN A 85 1.27 -2.60 6.28
N ARG A 86 -0.05 -2.73 6.41
CA ARG A 86 -0.72 -3.61 7.34
C ARG A 86 -1.50 -4.67 6.55
N CYS A 87 -1.29 -5.93 6.92
CA CYS A 87 -2.04 -7.09 6.47
C CYS A 87 -3.42 -7.14 7.13
N LYS A 88 -4.38 -7.85 6.53
CA LYS A 88 -5.76 -7.98 7.00
C LYS A 88 -5.84 -8.49 8.45
N ASN A 89 -4.98 -9.44 8.81
CA ASN A 89 -4.88 -10.03 10.15
C ASN A 89 -4.25 -9.08 11.20
N GLY A 90 -3.68 -7.96 10.78
CA GLY A 90 -3.04 -6.95 11.63
C GLY A 90 -1.52 -6.94 11.58
N ASP A 91 -0.88 -7.95 11.00
CA ASP A 91 0.57 -7.96 10.78
C ASP A 91 1.01 -6.82 9.86
N PHE A 92 2.32 -6.60 9.75
CA PHE A 92 2.84 -5.55 8.89
C PHE A 92 3.96 -6.03 7.97
N TYR A 93 4.16 -5.32 6.86
CA TYR A 93 5.29 -5.52 5.97
C TYR A 93 5.84 -4.17 5.50
N TRP A 94 7.14 -4.13 5.25
CA TRP A 94 7.83 -2.96 4.73
C TRP A 94 8.05 -3.08 3.23
N VAL A 95 7.89 -1.97 2.51
CA VAL A 95 8.24 -1.87 1.09
C VAL A 95 9.03 -0.59 0.83
N MET A 96 10.02 -0.68 -0.05
CA MET A 96 10.49 0.48 -0.79
C MET A 96 9.51 0.72 -1.95
N ALA A 97 8.49 1.55 -1.73
CA ALA A 97 7.46 1.81 -2.71
C ALA A 97 7.98 2.76 -3.79
N ASN A 98 7.67 2.43 -5.05
CA ASN A 98 7.90 3.27 -6.21
C ASN A 98 6.55 3.53 -6.88
N ALA A 99 6.14 4.79 -7.00
CA ALA A 99 4.89 5.18 -7.61
C ALA A 99 5.15 6.11 -8.79
N ASN A 100 4.59 5.77 -9.95
CA ASN A 100 4.74 6.54 -11.18
C ASN A 100 3.36 6.93 -11.70
N PRO A 101 3.14 8.20 -12.08
CA PRO A 101 1.95 8.57 -12.84
C PRO A 101 2.02 7.92 -14.23
N ILE A 102 0.89 7.37 -14.70
CA ILE A 102 0.75 6.64 -15.97
C ILE A 102 -0.48 7.09 -16.75
#